data_AF-A0A2V9KQL9-F1
#
_entry.id   AF-A0A2V9KQL9-F1
#
_cell.length_a   1.000
_cell.length_b   1.000
_cell.length_c   1.000
_cell.angle_alpha   90.00
_cell.angle_beta   90.00
_cell.angle_gamma   90.00
#
_symmetry.space_group_name_H-M   'P 1'
#
loop_
_entity.id
_entity.type
_entity.pdbx_description
1 polymer ?
#
loop_
_entity_poly.entity_id
_entity_poly.type
_entity_poly.pdbx_seq_one_letter_code
_entity_poly.pdbx_strand_id
1 'polypeptide(L)'
;MLKQIAQGEVWRLGADVPTLIASDHDLNFGGTVVPKGKHILLARMDSPGHWTLIVSAKTANEFQHDPSARLAEVPMQFQDAADSTELLTISLTEKQGEGVIDIAWGTSRLEAAFKPVE
;
A
#
# COMPACT_ATOMS: atom_id res chain seq x y z
N MET A 1 13.25 -6.83 8.86
CA MET A 1 12.40 -5.64 8.71
C MET A 1 10.97 -6.03 8.35
N LEU A 2 10.56 -6.15 7.08
CA LEU A 2 9.16 -6.55 6.76
C LEU A 2 8.78 -7.95 7.25
N LYS A 3 9.72 -8.91 7.19
CA LYS A 3 9.54 -10.29 7.68
C LYS A 3 9.34 -10.40 9.21
N GLN A 4 9.46 -9.30 9.96
CA GLN A 4 9.27 -9.26 11.41
C GLN A 4 7.89 -8.75 11.84
N ILE A 5 7.07 -8.28 10.90
CA ILE A 5 5.68 -7.87 11.19
C ILE A 5 4.87 -9.12 11.53
N ALA A 6 3.93 -9.02 12.49
CA ALA A 6 3.08 -10.15 12.83
C ALA A 6 2.07 -10.44 11.71
N GLN A 7 1.81 -11.73 11.48
CA GLN A 7 0.81 -12.16 10.50
C GLN A 7 -0.58 -11.65 10.90
N GLY A 8 -1.34 -11.16 9.92
CA GLY A 8 -2.70 -10.64 10.10
C GLY A 8 -2.76 -9.23 10.69
N GLU A 9 -1.64 -8.67 11.16
CA GLU A 9 -1.59 -7.30 11.66
C GLU A 9 -1.63 -6.31 10.50
N VAL A 10 -2.51 -5.30 10.62
CA VAL A 10 -2.59 -4.21 9.66
C VAL A 10 -1.59 -3.14 10.08
N TRP A 11 -0.57 -2.98 9.27
CA TRP A 11 0.49 -2.02 9.44
C TRP A 11 0.16 -0.70 8.74
N ARG A 12 0.24 0.39 9.50
CA ARG A 12 0.23 1.75 8.95
C ARG A 12 1.56 2.01 8.24
N LEU A 13 1.52 2.24 6.94
CA LEU A 13 2.71 2.64 6.21
C LEU A 13 3.21 4.00 6.71
N GLY A 14 4.48 4.07 7.12
CA GLY A 14 5.15 5.26 7.65
C GLY A 14 5.40 5.23 9.17
N ALA A 15 6.13 6.23 9.69
CA ALA A 15 6.58 6.25 11.10
C ALA A 15 5.55 6.84 12.08
N ASP A 16 5.06 8.06 11.82
CA ASP A 16 4.16 8.78 12.76
C ASP A 16 2.80 9.11 12.16
N VAL A 17 2.76 9.50 10.88
CA VAL A 17 1.54 9.89 10.15
C VAL A 17 1.26 8.85 9.05
N PRO A 18 -0.01 8.46 8.82
CA PRO A 18 -0.33 7.51 7.75
C PRO A 18 0.12 8.04 6.39
N THR A 19 0.68 7.15 5.57
CA THR A 19 0.96 7.45 4.17
C THR A 19 -0.35 7.66 3.43
N LEU A 20 -0.44 8.76 2.67
CA LEU A 20 -1.60 9.11 1.87
C LEU A 20 -1.30 8.95 0.38
N ILE A 21 -2.27 8.41 -0.36
CA ILE A 21 -2.35 8.58 -1.81
C ILE A 21 -3.40 9.65 -2.11
N ALA A 22 -3.09 10.54 -3.04
CA ALA A 22 -4.00 11.58 -3.51
C ALA A 22 -4.16 11.49 -5.02
N SER A 23 -5.39 11.52 -5.51
CA SER A 23 -5.69 11.54 -6.93
C SER A 23 -6.91 12.41 -7.24
N ASP A 24 -6.89 13.03 -8.41
CA ASP A 24 -7.98 13.79 -9.03
C ASP A 24 -8.89 12.92 -9.92
N HIS A 25 -8.51 11.65 -10.13
CA HIS A 25 -9.28 10.64 -10.85
C HIS A 25 -9.66 9.48 -9.93
N ASP A 26 -10.75 8.80 -10.28
CA ASP A 26 -11.06 7.51 -9.65
C ASP A 26 -9.96 6.53 -10.05
N LEU A 27 -9.52 5.70 -9.10
CA LEU A 27 -8.42 4.76 -9.28
C LEU A 27 -8.94 3.33 -9.16
N ASN A 28 -8.62 2.49 -10.14
CA ASN A 28 -8.87 1.07 -10.10
C ASN A 28 -7.68 0.33 -9.47
N PHE A 29 -7.95 -0.29 -8.33
CA PHE A 29 -7.04 -1.18 -7.61
C PHE A 29 -7.51 -2.62 -7.74
N GLY A 30 -6.87 -3.41 -8.62
CA GLY A 30 -7.15 -4.84 -8.74
C GLY A 30 -8.62 -5.18 -9.08
N GLY A 31 -9.32 -4.30 -9.80
CA GLY A 31 -10.74 -4.44 -10.14
C GLY A 31 -11.69 -3.63 -9.25
N THR A 32 -11.20 -3.06 -8.14
CA THR A 32 -12.00 -2.24 -7.23
C THR A 32 -11.77 -0.76 -7.48
N VAL A 33 -12.85 -0.01 -7.73
CA VAL A 33 -12.78 1.44 -7.94
C VAL A 33 -12.74 2.16 -6.59
N VAL A 34 -11.65 2.87 -6.35
CA VAL A 34 -11.46 3.82 -5.25
C VAL A 34 -11.77 5.22 -5.79
N PRO A 35 -12.69 5.98 -5.18
CA PRO A 35 -13.03 7.33 -5.62
C PRO A 35 -11.82 8.26 -5.62
N LYS A 36 -11.82 9.29 -6.46
CA LYS A 36 -10.86 10.39 -6.38
C LYS A 36 -10.87 11.04 -5.00
N GLY A 37 -9.72 11.51 -4.55
CA GLY A 37 -9.56 12.11 -3.24
C GLY A 37 -8.26 11.69 -2.56
N LYS A 38 -8.25 11.76 -1.22
CA LYS A 38 -7.12 11.35 -0.39
C LYS A 38 -7.51 10.10 0.38
N HIS A 39 -6.66 9.09 0.32
CA HIS A 39 -6.87 7.81 1.00
C HIS A 39 -5.61 7.37 1.74
N ILE A 40 -5.80 6.67 2.85
CA ILE A 40 -4.68 6.08 3.60
C ILE A 40 -4.27 4.77 2.95
N LEU A 41 -2.96 4.59 2.79
CA LEU A 41 -2.35 3.31 2.41
C LEU A 41 -1.93 2.53 3.66
N LEU A 42 -2.39 1.29 3.77
CA LEU A 42 -2.00 0.33 4.80
C LEU A 42 -1.49 -0.94 4.14
N ALA A 43 -0.71 -1.72 4.87
CA ALA A 43 -0.26 -3.03 4.42
C ALA A 43 -0.59 -4.08 5.46
N ARG A 44 -0.95 -5.28 5.03
CA ARG A 44 -1.15 -6.44 5.91
C ARG A 44 -0.34 -7.60 5.38
N MET A 45 0.40 -8.29 6.25
CA MET A 45 1.02 -9.55 5.89
C MET A 45 0.03 -10.68 6.15
N ASP A 46 -0.51 -11.28 5.09
CA ASP A 46 -1.48 -12.38 5.21
C ASP A 46 -0.79 -13.71 5.55
N SER A 47 0.42 -13.92 5.05
CA SER A 47 1.33 -15.01 5.41
C SER A 47 2.76 -14.64 4.97
N PRO A 48 3.82 -15.39 5.34
CA PRO A 48 5.19 -15.03 4.99
C PRO A 48 5.39 -14.83 3.48
N GLY A 49 5.74 -13.60 3.08
CA GLY A 49 5.90 -13.22 1.66
C GLY A 49 4.60 -12.90 0.93
N HIS A 50 3.44 -13.02 1.56
CA HIS A 50 2.15 -12.66 1.00
C HIS A 50 1.61 -11.43 1.71
N TRP A 51 1.45 -10.36 0.94
CA TRP A 51 1.05 -9.05 1.44
C TRP A 51 -0.16 -8.53 0.68
N THR A 52 -0.96 -7.75 1.39
CA THR A 52 -2.10 -7.04 0.84
C THR A 52 -1.93 -5.56 1.09
N LEU A 53 -2.03 -4.76 0.03
CA LEU A 53 -2.21 -3.32 0.11
C LEU A 53 -3.68 -3.03 0.39
N ILE A 54 -3.95 -2.18 1.38
CA ILE A 54 -5.30 -1.77 1.76
C ILE A 54 -5.42 -0.26 1.55
N VAL A 55 -6.45 0.16 0.82
CA VAL A 55 -6.79 1.56 0.62
C VAL A 55 -8.00 1.90 1.49
N SER A 56 -7.88 2.91 2.36
CA SER A 56 -8.91 3.27 3.33
C SER A 56 -9.57 4.62 3.04
N ALA A 57 -10.87 4.71 3.32
CA ALA A 57 -11.67 5.93 3.25
C ALA A 57 -11.39 6.92 4.41
N LYS A 58 -10.67 6.50 5.45
CA LYS A 58 -10.34 7.35 6.60
C LYS A 58 -9.40 8.48 6.20
N THR A 59 -9.50 9.60 6.90
CA THR A 59 -8.55 10.71 6.80
C THR A 59 -7.42 10.57 7.82
N ALA A 60 -6.29 11.25 7.62
CA ALA A 60 -5.11 11.15 8.50
C ALA A 60 -5.40 11.49 9.98
N ASN A 61 -6.45 12.27 10.25
CA ASN A 61 -6.88 12.66 11.60
C ASN A 61 -7.73 11.59 12.29
N GLU A 62 -8.10 10.53 11.59
CA GLU A 62 -9.02 9.48 12.04
C GLU A 62 -8.34 8.11 12.03
N PHE A 63 -7.01 8.05 12.25
CA PHE A 63 -6.28 6.78 12.27
C PHE A 63 -6.62 5.97 13.53
N GLN A 64 -7.86 5.52 13.64
CA GLN A 64 -8.28 4.34 14.37
C GLN A 64 -8.47 3.24 13.33
N HIS A 65 -7.90 2.07 13.60
CA HIS A 65 -8.06 0.92 12.70
C HIS A 65 -9.54 0.55 12.62
N ASP A 66 -10.18 0.86 11.50
CA ASP A 66 -11.60 0.60 11.24
C ASP A 66 -11.73 -0.26 9.98
N PRO A 67 -11.98 -1.57 10.14
CA PRO A 67 -12.17 -2.48 9.02
C PRO A 67 -13.31 -2.07 8.07
N SER A 68 -14.32 -1.35 8.55
CA SER A 68 -15.46 -0.93 7.72
C SER A 68 -15.11 0.18 6.72
N ALA A 69 -13.96 0.84 6.90
CA ALA A 69 -13.51 1.92 6.02
C ALA A 69 -12.56 1.45 4.91
N ARG A 70 -12.34 0.15 4.74
CA ARG A 70 -11.48 -0.40 3.68
C ARG A 70 -12.23 -0.35 2.34
N LEU A 71 -11.69 0.40 1.39
CA LEU A 71 -12.25 0.57 0.05
C LEU A 71 -11.76 -0.52 -0.90
N ALA A 72 -10.47 -0.83 -0.85
CA ALA A 72 -9.85 -1.85 -1.70
C ALA A 72 -8.82 -2.64 -0.88
N GLU A 73 -8.73 -3.94 -1.17
CA GLU A 73 -7.70 -4.85 -0.68
C GLU A 73 -7.10 -5.56 -1.90
N VAL A 74 -5.81 -5.32 -2.17
CA VAL A 74 -5.12 -5.78 -3.39
C VAL A 74 -3.88 -6.58 -3.01
N PRO A 75 -3.69 -7.79 -3.55
CA PRO A 75 -2.45 -8.54 -3.35
C PRO A 75 -1.23 -7.76 -3.88
N MET A 76 -0.18 -7.69 -3.08
CA MET A 76 1.09 -7.10 -3.48
C MET A 76 2.04 -8.17 -4.02
N GLN A 77 2.85 -7.81 -5.01
CA GLN A 77 3.97 -8.62 -5.45
C GLN A 77 5.13 -8.44 -4.46
N PHE A 78 5.56 -9.52 -3.82
CA PHE A 78 6.73 -9.52 -2.95
C PHE A 78 7.95 -10.05 -3.70
N GLN A 79 9.07 -9.36 -3.54
CA GLN A 79 10.36 -9.84 -4.02
C GLN A 79 11.47 -9.49 -3.03
N ASP A 80 12.50 -10.32 -2.98
CA ASP A 80 13.75 -9.94 -2.33
C ASP A 80 14.56 -9.06 -3.30
N ALA A 81 15.06 -7.93 -2.81
CA ALA A 81 15.95 -7.02 -3.53
C ALA A 81 17.41 -7.42 -3.29
N ALA A 82 18.26 -7.22 -4.31
CA ALA A 82 19.70 -7.48 -4.20
C ALA A 82 20.39 -6.53 -3.22
N ASP A 83 19.93 -5.28 -3.20
CA ASP A 83 20.43 -4.23 -2.30
C ASP A 83 19.50 -4.06 -1.10
N SER A 84 20.09 -3.78 0.07
CA SER A 84 19.33 -3.45 1.29
C SER A 84 19.15 -1.95 1.41
N THR A 85 17.91 -1.50 1.68
CA THR A 85 17.66 -0.11 2.09
C THR A 85 17.38 -0.02 3.59
N GLU A 86 18.12 0.83 4.29
CA GLU A 86 17.94 1.03 5.73
C GLU A 86 16.64 1.75 6.06
N LEU A 87 16.24 2.69 5.19
CA LEU A 87 15.02 3.49 5.34
C LEU A 87 13.85 2.86 4.57
N LEU A 88 12.69 2.79 5.22
CA LEU A 88 11.45 2.48 4.54
C LEU A 88 11.21 3.53 3.45
N THR A 89 11.27 3.09 2.20
CA THR A 89 11.16 3.94 1.02
C THR A 89 9.86 3.58 0.31
N ILE A 90 8.99 4.57 0.11
CA ILE A 90 7.74 4.42 -0.64
C ILE A 90 7.86 5.32 -1.87
N SER A 91 7.73 4.72 -3.05
CA SER A 91 7.83 5.42 -4.33
C SER A 91 6.56 5.20 -5.15
N LEU A 92 6.20 6.22 -5.93
CA LEU A 92 5.16 6.14 -6.93
C LEU A 92 5.81 6.18 -8.30
N THR A 93 5.64 5.11 -9.08
CA THR A 93 6.25 4.97 -10.41
C THR A 93 5.21 4.63 -11.45
N GLU A 94 5.56 4.74 -12.73
CA GLU A 94 4.73 4.27 -13.85
C GLU A 94 5.40 3.04 -14.47
N LYS A 95 4.62 2.00 -14.73
CA LYS A 95 5.06 0.81 -15.48
C LYS A 95 3.95 0.39 -16.43
N GLN A 96 4.24 0.39 -17.74
CA GLN A 96 3.34 -0.11 -18.78
C GLN A 96 1.95 0.56 -18.78
N GLY A 97 1.89 1.86 -18.47
CA GLY A 97 0.65 2.64 -18.39
C GLY A 97 -0.12 2.46 -17.07
N GLU A 98 0.45 1.76 -16.09
CA GLU A 98 -0.11 1.61 -14.75
C GLU A 98 0.72 2.39 -13.73
N GLY A 99 0.04 2.97 -12.73
CA GLY A 99 0.71 3.50 -11.55
C GLY A 99 1.11 2.35 -10.63
N VAL A 100 2.33 2.38 -10.10
CA VAL A 100 2.85 1.36 -9.20
C VAL A 100 3.32 2.01 -7.92
N ILE A 101 2.74 1.55 -6.80
CA ILE A 101 3.21 1.83 -5.45
C ILE A 101 4.29 0.81 -5.13
N ASP A 102 5.51 1.30 -4.94
CA ASP A 102 6.69 0.53 -4.60
C ASP A 102 7.10 0.80 -3.16
N ILE A 103 7.28 -0.25 -2.36
CA ILE A 103 7.68 -0.15 -0.96
C ILE A 103 8.91 -1.02 -0.74
N ALA A 104 10.04 -0.40 -0.39
CA ALA A 104 11.29 -1.08 -0.14
C ALA A 104 11.74 -0.89 1.32
N TRP A 105 12.13 -1.98 2.00
CA TRP A 105 12.73 -1.92 3.33
C TRP A 105 13.59 -3.15 3.65
N GLY A 106 14.84 -2.91 4.06
CA GLY A 106 15.87 -3.94 4.09
C GLY A 106 16.03 -4.52 2.68
N THR A 107 16.08 -5.84 2.58
CA THR A 107 16.09 -6.57 1.31
C THR A 107 14.70 -6.92 0.81
N SER A 108 13.63 -6.38 1.39
CA SER A 108 12.26 -6.69 0.98
C SER A 108 11.68 -5.58 0.13
N ARG A 109 10.98 -5.95 -0.94
CA ARG A 109 10.29 -5.03 -1.84
C ARG A 109 8.87 -5.53 -2.12
N LEU A 110 7.91 -4.60 -2.06
CA LEU A 110 6.50 -4.83 -2.32
C LEU A 110 6.02 -3.90 -3.43
N GLU A 111 5.31 -4.43 -4.41
CA GLU A 111 4.71 -3.65 -5.49
C GLU A 111 3.21 -3.90 -5.57
N ALA A 112 2.43 -2.82 -5.75
CA ALA A 112 1.01 -2.88 -6.05
C ALA A 112 0.68 -1.90 -7.17
N ALA A 113 -0.03 -2.38 -8.19
CA ALA A 113 -0.41 -1.59 -9.35
C ALA A 113 -1.84 -1.05 -9.21
N PHE A 114 -2.08 0.10 -9.86
CA PHE A 114 -3.38 0.72 -10.00
C PHE A 114 -3.45 1.48 -11.33
N LYS A 115 -4.66 1.79 -11.79
CA LYS A 115 -4.88 2.59 -13.01
C LYS A 115 -5.90 3.69 -12.76
N PRO A 116 -5.79 4.85 -13.40
CA PRO A 116 -6.93 5.75 -13.52
C PRO A 116 -8.10 5.03 -14.19
N VAL A 117 -9.32 5.29 -13.73
CA VAL A 117 -10.54 4.91 -14.44
C VAL A 117 -10.74 5.89 -15.59
N GLU A 118 -10.96 5.37 -16.81
CA GLU A 118 -11.30 6.17 -17.99
C GLU A 118 -12.71 6.76 -17.93
#